data_AF-A0A7Z9N678-F1
#
_entry.id   AF-A0A7Z9N678-F1
#
_cell.length_a   1.000
_cell.length_b   1.000
_cell.length_c   1.000
_cell.angle_alpha   90.00
_cell.angle_beta   90.00
_cell.angle_gamma   90.00
#
_symmetry.space_group_name_H-M   'P 1'
#
loop_
_entity.id
_entity.type
_entity.pdbx_description
1 polymer ?
#
loop_
_entity_poly.entity_id
_entity_poly.type
_entity_poly.pdbx_seq_one_letter_code
_entity_poly.pdbx_strand_id
1 'polypeptide(L)'
;MICPECHAEYLDHINKCGDCNVALVDACILDLPIPEMTWISLPPFEGKVYADMAAEILDKNEIPYYLKMDWTSSAFSIASATLPGETVRIFVPETHQKKAENIVQGIIGNHQ
;
A
#
# COMPACT_ATOMS: atom_id res chain seq x y z
N MET A 1 -16.34 -17.01 -14.67
CA MET A 1 -16.39 -16.70 -16.12
C MET A 1 -17.03 -15.32 -16.37
N ILE A 2 -16.57 -14.52 -17.33
CA ILE A 2 -17.08 -13.17 -17.62
C ILE A 2 -17.40 -13.00 -19.11
N CYS A 3 -18.44 -12.23 -19.43
CA CYS A 3 -18.78 -11.88 -20.82
C CYS A 3 -17.89 -10.72 -21.30
N PRO A 4 -17.17 -10.85 -22.42
CA PRO A 4 -16.30 -9.76 -22.91
C PRO A 4 -17.06 -8.54 -23.46
N GLU A 5 -18.35 -8.67 -23.76
CA GLU A 5 -19.16 -7.58 -24.35
C GLU A 5 -19.92 -6.79 -23.27
N CYS A 6 -20.63 -7.49 -22.38
CA CYS A 6 -21.47 -6.87 -21.34
C CYS A 6 -20.88 -6.91 -19.93
N HIS A 7 -19.72 -7.55 -19.74
CA HIS A 7 -19.02 -7.69 -18.45
C HIS A 7 -19.82 -8.39 -17.33
N ALA A 8 -20.92 -9.06 -17.69
CA ALA A 8 -21.67 -9.88 -16.72
C ALA A 8 -20.84 -11.09 -16.27
N GLU A 9 -20.87 -11.34 -14.97
CA GLU A 9 -20.18 -12.46 -14.31
C GLU A 9 -21.07 -13.70 -14.23
N TYR A 10 -20.45 -14.87 -14.38
CA TYR A 10 -21.10 -16.18 -14.42
C TYR A 10 -20.29 -17.21 -13.64
N LEU A 11 -20.98 -18.23 -13.15
CA LEU A 11 -20.38 -19.43 -12.55
C LEU A 11 -19.56 -20.21 -13.59
N ASP A 12 -18.52 -20.90 -13.12
CA ASP A 12 -17.49 -21.48 -14.02
C ASP A 12 -17.97 -22.61 -14.94
N HIS A 13 -19.10 -23.25 -14.62
CA HIS A 13 -19.69 -24.28 -15.49
C HIS A 13 -20.55 -23.69 -16.62
N ILE A 14 -20.69 -22.36 -16.69
CA ILE A 14 -21.44 -21.67 -17.73
C ILE A 14 -20.44 -21.14 -18.76
N ASN A 15 -20.64 -21.55 -20.01
CA ASN A 15 -19.67 -21.28 -21.08
C ASN A 15 -20.16 -20.22 -22.08
N LYS A 16 -21.41 -19.77 -21.94
CA LYS A 16 -22.08 -18.88 -22.90
C LYS A 16 -22.91 -17.81 -22.18
N CYS A 17 -22.78 -16.57 -22.63
CA CYS A 17 -23.58 -15.45 -22.12
C CYS A 17 -25.05 -15.59 -22.56
N GLY A 18 -25.99 -15.39 -21.64
CA GLY A 18 -27.42 -15.46 -21.92
C GLY A 18 -27.92 -14.32 -22.81
N ASP A 19 -27.37 -13.13 -22.64
CA ASP A 19 -27.82 -11.92 -23.36
C ASP A 19 -27.07 -11.74 -24.69
N CYS A 20 -25.73 -11.78 -24.65
CA CYS A 20 -24.89 -11.52 -25.81
C CYS A 20 -24.68 -12.76 -26.69
N ASN A 21 -24.98 -13.96 -26.18
CA ASN A 21 -24.84 -15.23 -26.89
C ASN A 21 -23.39 -15.55 -27.35
N VAL A 22 -22.39 -14.88 -26.77
CA VAL A 22 -20.95 -15.11 -27.00
C VAL A 22 -20.37 -16.09 -25.98
N ALA A 23 -19.20 -16.67 -26.30
CA ALA A 23 -18.45 -17.51 -25.35
C ALA A 23 -17.92 -16.65 -24.19
N LEU A 24 -18.06 -17.16 -22.97
CA LEU A 24 -17.52 -16.50 -21.78
C LEU A 24 -16.02 -16.76 -21.68
N VAL A 25 -15.28 -15.82 -21.11
CA VAL A 25 -13.84 -15.95 -20.86
C VAL A 25 -13.56 -16.08 -19.37
N ASP A 26 -12.44 -16.68 -19.02
CA ASP A 26 -11.99 -16.74 -17.63
C ASP A 26 -11.58 -15.33 -17.17
N ALA A 27 -12.02 -14.92 -15.98
CA ALA A 27 -11.75 -13.59 -15.46
C ALA A 27 -10.26 -13.39 -15.15
N CYS A 28 -9.53 -14.44 -14.80
CA CYS A 28 -8.09 -14.40 -14.58
C CYS A 28 -7.31 -14.15 -15.88
N ILE A 29 -7.89 -14.37 -17.06
CA ILE A 29 -7.27 -13.97 -18.34
C ILE A 29 -7.31 -12.44 -18.52
N LEU A 30 -8.25 -11.77 -17.85
CA LEU A 30 -8.36 -10.31 -17.84
C LEU A 30 -7.51 -9.64 -16.75
N ASP A 31 -6.93 -10.42 -15.83
CA ASP A 31 -6.05 -9.87 -14.80
C ASP A 31 -4.81 -9.26 -15.47
N LEU A 32 -4.80 -7.93 -15.53
CA LEU A 32 -3.63 -7.17 -15.94
C LEU A 32 -2.48 -7.52 -14.99
N PRO A 33 -1.26 -7.75 -15.50
CA PRO A 33 -0.13 -8.00 -14.63
C PRO A 33 0.03 -6.80 -13.68
N ILE A 34 0.12 -7.07 -12.39
CA ILE A 34 0.42 -6.04 -11.39
C ILE A 34 1.78 -5.45 -11.80
N PRO A 35 1.88 -4.14 -12.07
CA PRO A 35 3.14 -3.54 -12.47
C PRO A 35 4.19 -3.75 -11.39
N GLU A 36 5.39 -4.15 -11.79
CA GLU A 36 6.52 -4.22 -10.86
C GLU A 36 6.78 -2.82 -10.28
N MET A 37 6.79 -2.72 -8.95
CA MET A 37 7.02 -1.48 -8.23
C MET A 37 8.06 -1.70 -7.15
N THR A 38 9.16 -0.96 -7.23
CA THR A 38 10.21 -0.96 -6.20
C THR A 38 9.78 -0.09 -5.03
N TRP A 39 9.77 -0.68 -3.84
CA TRP A 39 9.52 0.01 -2.58
C TRP A 39 10.83 0.21 -1.84
N ILE A 40 11.07 1.44 -1.40
CA ILE A 40 12.26 1.82 -0.65
C ILE A 40 11.89 2.14 0.80
N SER A 41 12.81 1.88 1.73
CA SER A 41 12.63 2.26 3.13
C SER A 41 13.06 3.70 3.33
N LEU A 42 12.21 4.50 3.98
CA LEU A 42 12.60 5.77 4.58
C LEU A 42 13.40 5.53 5.88
N PRO A 43 14.05 6.57 6.44
CA PRO A 43 14.66 6.48 7.76
C PRO A 43 13.66 5.95 8.82
N PRO A 44 14.11 5.12 9.77
CA PRO A 44 13.24 4.57 10.80
C PRO A 44 12.80 5.64 11.80
N PHE A 45 11.63 5.43 12.39
CA PHE A 45 11.11 6.24 13.49
C PHE A 45 11.19 5.48 14.81
N GLU A 46 11.59 6.18 15.86
CA GLU A 46 11.46 5.71 17.24
C GLU A 46 10.07 6.09 17.74
N GLY A 47 9.16 5.11 17.81
CA GLY A 47 7.77 5.33 18.23
C GLY A 47 6.80 5.64 17.10
N LYS A 48 5.53 5.28 17.34
CA LYS A 48 4.44 5.35 16.35
C LYS A 48 3.97 6.77 16.05
N VAL A 49 4.00 7.70 17.02
CA VAL A 49 3.40 9.04 16.82
C VAL A 49 4.07 9.81 15.69
N TYR A 50 5.41 9.82 15.62
CA TYR A 50 6.13 10.51 14.55
C TYR A 50 5.95 9.82 13.19
N ALA A 51 5.85 8.48 13.18
CA ALA A 51 5.55 7.73 11.97
C ALA A 51 4.12 8.02 11.45
N ASP A 52 3.13 8.12 12.33
CA ASP A 52 1.76 8.50 11.99
C ASP A 52 1.69 9.94 11.45
N MET A 53 2.46 10.86 12.04
CA MET A 53 2.56 12.23 11.51
C MET A 53 3.14 12.25 10.09
N ALA A 54 4.19 11.45 9.84
CA ALA A 54 4.76 11.31 8.51
C ALA A 54 3.74 10.73 7.52
N ALA A 55 3.06 9.65 7.92
CA ALA A 55 2.00 9.02 7.15
C ALA A 55 0.88 10.01 6.77
N GLU A 56 0.41 10.84 7.70
CA GLU A 56 -0.62 11.84 7.44
C GLU A 56 -0.16 12.89 6.41
N ILE A 57 1.11 13.32 6.46
CA ILE A 57 1.66 14.27 5.48
C ILE A 57 1.83 13.59 4.11
N LEU A 58 2.22 12.31 4.07
CA LEU A 58 2.31 11.53 2.83
C LEU A 58 0.93 11.37 2.18
N ASP A 59 -0.12 11.05 2.95
CA ASP A 59 -1.51 10.99 2.49
C ASP A 59 -1.96 12.32 1.88
N LYS A 60 -1.72 13.44 2.58
CA LYS A 60 -2.05 14.79 2.06
C LYS A 60 -1.31 15.15 0.77
N ASN A 61 -0.18 14.49 0.50
CA ASN A 61 0.64 14.70 -0.68
C ASN A 61 0.39 13.67 -1.78
N GLU A 62 -0.62 12.80 -1.60
CA GLU A 62 -0.98 11.69 -2.49
C GLU A 62 0.21 10.75 -2.75
N ILE A 63 1.05 10.54 -1.73
CA ILE A 63 2.20 9.63 -1.80
C ILE A 63 1.80 8.29 -1.20
N PRO A 64 1.76 7.19 -1.98
CA PRO A 64 1.51 5.87 -1.43
C PRO A 64 2.60 5.49 -0.44
N TYR A 65 2.21 4.89 0.69
CA TYR A 65 3.14 4.39 1.68
C TYR A 65 2.68 3.07 2.29
N TYR A 66 3.63 2.33 2.83
CA TYR A 66 3.39 1.14 3.64
C TYR A 66 4.11 1.29 4.97
N LEU A 67 3.36 1.19 6.06
CA LEU A 67 3.89 1.31 7.42
C LEU A 67 4.05 -0.09 8.02
N LYS A 68 5.29 -0.41 8.42
CA LYS A 68 5.65 -1.65 9.11
C LYS A 68 6.10 -1.33 10.53
N MET A 69 5.43 -1.95 11.49
CA MET A 69 5.68 -1.79 12.92
C MET A 69 5.88 -3.15 13.57
N ASP A 70 6.57 -3.18 14.73
CA ASP A 70 6.81 -4.42 15.45
C ASP A 70 5.50 -5.06 15.91
N TRP A 71 5.47 -6.40 15.95
CA TRP A 71 4.25 -7.16 16.21
C TRP A 71 3.62 -6.81 17.57
N THR A 72 4.44 -6.62 18.61
CA THR A 72 3.98 -6.29 19.96
C THR A 72 3.20 -4.98 19.99
N SER A 73 3.75 -3.92 19.40
CA SER A 73 3.06 -2.63 19.31
C SER A 73 1.77 -2.72 18.50
N SER A 74 1.79 -3.50 17.42
CA SER A 74 0.64 -3.72 16.54
C SER A 74 -0.50 -4.46 17.24
N ALA A 75 -0.18 -5.51 17.99
CA ALA A 75 -1.17 -6.36 18.64
C ALA A 75 -1.85 -5.69 19.85
N PHE A 76 -1.11 -4.84 20.57
CA PHE A 76 -1.58 -4.19 21.79
C PHE A 76 -2.00 -2.73 21.58
N SER A 77 -2.00 -2.24 20.34
CA SER A 77 -2.32 -0.84 20.00
C SER A 77 -1.54 0.17 20.84
N ILE A 78 -0.28 -0.14 21.15
CA ILE A 78 0.59 0.75 21.91
C ILE A 78 1.03 1.85 20.95
N ALA A 79 0.65 3.10 21.26
CA ALA A 79 1.06 4.27 20.51
C ALA A 79 1.86 5.17 21.46
N SER A 80 3.18 5.22 21.26
CA SER A 80 4.07 6.12 21.99
C SER A 80 4.80 7.05 21.03
N ALA A 81 5.12 8.25 21.50
CA ALA A 81 6.03 9.15 20.81
C ALA A 81 7.48 8.68 20.87
N THR A 82 7.83 7.93 21.92
CA THR A 82 9.14 7.28 22.05
C THR A 82 8.93 6.06 22.93
N LEU A 83 9.09 4.86 22.36
CA LEU A 83 9.11 3.61 23.12
C LEU A 83 10.45 2.93 22.83
N PRO A 84 11.33 2.80 23.84
CA PRO A 84 12.62 2.14 23.65
C PRO A 84 12.44 0.74 23.06
N GLY A 85 13.10 0.47 21.93
CA GLY A 85 13.03 -0.82 21.24
C GLY A 85 11.87 -0.97 20.24
N GLU A 86 10.98 0.01 20.12
CA GLU A 86 9.97 0.06 19.06
C GLU A 86 10.54 0.78 17.83
N THR A 87 10.65 0.07 16.70
CA THR A 87 11.06 0.69 15.43
C THR A 87 9.93 0.63 14.42
N VAL A 88 9.51 1.80 13.93
CA VAL A 88 8.54 1.89 12.83
C VAL A 88 9.29 2.22 11.53
N ARG A 89 8.98 1.46 10.48
CA ARG A 89 9.55 1.65 9.13
C ARG A 89 8.45 2.04 8.16
N ILE A 90 8.68 3.11 7.41
CA ILE A 90 7.80 3.53 6.32
C ILE A 90 8.48 3.21 5.00
N PHE A 91 7.74 2.59 4.10
CA PHE A 91 8.16 2.32 2.74
C PHE A 91 7.35 3.16 1.76
N VAL A 92 7.99 3.63 0.70
CA VAL A 92 7.34 4.39 -0.38
C VAL A 92 7.80 3.86 -1.75
N PRO A 93 7.01 4.04 -2.82
CA PRO A 93 7.48 3.79 -4.17
C PRO A 93 8.74 4.61 -4.48
N GLU A 94 9.70 4.01 -5.16
CA GLU A 94 10.96 4.67 -5.57
C GLU A 94 10.69 5.97 -6.35
N THR A 95 9.62 6.00 -7.14
CA THR A 95 9.16 7.19 -7.89
C THR A 95 8.88 8.41 -7.00
N HIS A 96 8.66 8.23 -5.69
CA HIS A 96 8.32 9.29 -4.74
C HIS A 96 9.36 9.47 -3.64
N GLN A 97 10.49 8.76 -3.73
CA GLN A 97 11.58 8.77 -2.74
C GLN A 97 11.95 10.18 -2.27
N LYS A 98 12.41 11.03 -3.19
CA LYS A 98 12.96 12.35 -2.84
C LYS A 98 11.95 13.24 -2.12
N LYS A 99 10.67 13.17 -2.52
CA LYS A 99 9.60 13.96 -1.91
C LYS A 99 9.31 13.45 -0.50
N ALA A 100 9.24 12.12 -0.33
CA ALA A 100 9.00 11.49 0.95
C ALA A 100 10.16 11.68 1.94
N GLU A 101 11.41 11.58 1.49
CA GLU A 101 12.61 11.84 2.30
C GLU A 101 12.62 13.28 2.82
N ASN A 102 12.34 14.28 1.98
CA ASN A 102 12.26 15.67 2.41
C ASN A 102 11.19 15.91 3.49
N ILE A 103 10.04 15.24 3.38
CA ILE A 103 8.97 15.30 4.39
C ILE A 103 9.47 14.71 5.71
N VAL A 104 10.04 13.50 5.66
CA VAL A 104 10.51 12.78 6.85
C VAL A 104 11.66 13.51 7.54
N GLN A 105 12.59 14.09 6.81
CA GLN A 105 13.69 14.89 7.37
C GLN A 105 13.17 16.12 8.14
N GLY A 106 12.08 16.74 7.68
CA GLY A 106 11.44 17.83 8.40
C GLY A 106 10.82 17.43 9.75
N ILE A 107 10.51 16.14 9.95
CA ILE A 107 9.90 15.60 11.17
C ILE A 107 10.95 15.10 12.15
N ILE A 108 11.92 14.31 11.66
CA ILE A 108 12.99 13.74 12.50
C ILE A 108 13.99 14.82 12.95
N GLY A 109 14.09 15.92 12.18
CA GLY A 109 15.08 16.96 12.40
C GLY A 109 16.48 16.52 11.95
N ASN A 110 17.35 17.49 11.66
CA ASN A 110 18.75 17.23 11.33
C ASN A 110 19.52 16.77 12.58
N HIS A 111 19.26 15.55 13.06
CA HIS A 111 20.14 14.88 14.02
C HIS A 111 21.07 13.95 13.24
N GLN A 112 22.12 14.56 12.71
CA GLN A 112 23.32 13.88 12.24
C GLN A 112 24.45 14.10 13.26
#